data_AF-A0AAV9Z3I8-F1
#
_entry.id   AF-A0AAV9Z3I8-F1
#
_cell.length_a   1.000
_cell.length_b   1.000
_cell.length_c   1.000
_cell.angle_alpha   90.00
_cell.angle_beta   90.00
_cell.angle_gamma   90.00
#
_symmetry.space_group_name_H-M   'P 1'
#
loop_
_entity.id
_entity.type
_entity.pdbx_description
1 polymer ?
#
loop_
_entity_poly.entity_id
_entity_poly.type
_entity_poly.pdbx_seq_one_letter_code
_entity_poly.pdbx_strand_id
1 'polypeptide(L)'
;MPQRIDSESEPTTPQRPRIQGPLANILNVFQEFTPSKTQRQMRGLREELQGLLNDAEDAFSAKDSEIADLSNQVVPARPRRRRKRFHRADDAPASLDSQNSETLEDRTRKAGRHFIIDEGLFFIDEGAIWSLDVDDDFDYSTEFDSKSTRIQAQLQDVIRLLPDDAVSRRTEEWIGDAFRDGMGGQRSATAYRLRRPSLKHLADATDLKHFTTSSDRFENFKQRIGYVPATDTAGAYYSAFQLFWKR
;
A
#
# COMPACT_ATOMS: atom_id res chain seq x y z
N MET A 1 -46.71 -56.39 -27.38
CA MET A 1 -47.18 -55.24 -28.19
C MET A 1 -46.35 -54.04 -27.77
N PRO A 2 -45.50 -53.50 -28.66
CA PRO A 2 -44.47 -52.52 -28.34
C PRO A 2 -45.01 -51.09 -28.46
N GLN A 3 -44.50 -50.16 -27.65
CA GLN A 3 -44.48 -48.75 -28.02
C GLN A 3 -43.08 -48.19 -27.75
N ARG A 4 -42.37 -47.95 -28.86
CA ARG A 4 -41.21 -47.05 -28.94
C ARG A 4 -41.70 -45.63 -28.70
N ILE A 5 -41.01 -44.91 -27.82
CA ILE A 5 -40.93 -43.46 -27.88
C ILE A 5 -39.44 -43.13 -27.86
N ASP A 6 -38.91 -42.96 -29.07
CA ASP A 6 -37.64 -42.31 -29.30
C ASP A 6 -37.87 -40.81 -29.07
N SER A 7 -37.12 -40.22 -28.14
CA SER A 7 -37.05 -38.77 -27.95
C SER A 7 -35.62 -38.43 -27.62
N GLU A 8 -34.82 -38.34 -28.67
CA GLU A 8 -33.48 -37.77 -28.65
C GLU A 8 -33.59 -36.30 -28.24
N SER A 9 -33.27 -36.02 -26.98
CA SER A 9 -33.01 -34.66 -26.52
C SER A 9 -31.61 -34.24 -27.01
N GLU A 10 -31.56 -33.34 -28.00
CA GLU A 10 -30.31 -32.71 -28.41
C GLU A 10 -29.63 -32.01 -27.22
N PRO A 11 -28.32 -32.21 -26.99
CA PRO A 11 -27.61 -31.51 -25.94
C PRO A 11 -27.50 -30.04 -26.32
N THR A 12 -28.25 -29.20 -25.60
CA THR A 12 -28.14 -27.74 -25.67
C THR A 12 -26.70 -27.35 -25.36
N THR A 13 -25.95 -26.98 -26.39
CA THR A 13 -24.58 -26.52 -26.24
C THR A 13 -24.60 -25.23 -25.41
N PRO A 14 -23.91 -25.15 -24.26
CA PRO A 14 -23.90 -23.92 -23.48
C PRO A 14 -23.26 -22.82 -24.33
N GLN A 15 -24.07 -21.81 -24.69
CA GLN A 15 -23.57 -20.60 -25.32
C GLN A 15 -22.51 -20.00 -24.40
N ARG A 16 -21.25 -20.01 -24.83
CA ARG A 16 -20.16 -19.36 -24.09
C ARG A 16 -20.55 -17.90 -23.87
N PRO A 17 -20.37 -17.37 -22.65
CA PRO A 17 -20.65 -15.96 -22.38
C PRO A 17 -19.79 -15.12 -23.33
N ARG A 18 -20.44 -14.24 -24.09
CA ARG A 18 -19.79 -13.27 -24.95
C ARG A 18 -19.09 -12.28 -24.01
N ILE A 19 -17.79 -12.50 -23.75
CA ILE A 19 -16.98 -11.58 -22.96
C ILE A 19 -16.94 -10.28 -23.75
N GLN A 20 -17.73 -9.29 -23.33
CA GLN A 20 -17.64 -7.91 -23.82
C GLN A 20 -16.92 -7.10 -22.75
N GLY A 21 -15.89 -6.36 -23.15
CA GLY A 21 -15.10 -5.52 -22.24
C GLY A 21 -13.59 -5.67 -22.47
N PRO A 22 -12.76 -5.02 -21.62
CA PRO A 22 -11.31 -4.92 -21.79
C PRO A 22 -10.61 -6.29 -21.91
N LEU A 23 -11.16 -7.33 -21.29
CA LEU A 23 -10.68 -8.71 -21.39
C LEU A 23 -10.74 -9.30 -22.82
N ALA A 24 -11.71 -8.87 -23.64
CA ALA A 24 -11.80 -9.30 -25.03
C ALA A 24 -10.68 -8.70 -25.90
N ASN A 25 -10.29 -7.46 -25.60
CA ASN A 25 -9.20 -6.79 -26.29
C ASN A 25 -7.84 -7.39 -25.92
N ILE A 26 -7.63 -7.73 -24.64
CA ILE A 26 -6.41 -8.43 -24.18
C ILE A 26 -6.24 -9.78 -24.89
N LEU A 27 -7.33 -10.54 -25.06
CA LEU A 27 -7.32 -11.82 -25.79
C LEU A 27 -6.95 -11.67 -27.27
N ASN A 28 -7.40 -10.59 -27.93
CA ASN A 28 -7.05 -10.32 -29.32
C ASN A 28 -5.56 -9.94 -29.48
N VAL A 29 -5.03 -9.11 -28.58
CA VAL A 29 -3.60 -8.72 -28.61
C VAL A 29 -2.68 -9.91 -28.30
N PHE A 30 -3.13 -10.86 -27.48
CA PHE A 30 -2.39 -12.12 -27.25
C PHE A 30 -2.36 -13.04 -28.47
N GLN A 31 -3.43 -13.09 -29.27
CA GLN A 31 -3.46 -13.87 -30.52
C GLN A 31 -2.53 -13.30 -31.59
N GLU A 32 -2.22 -12.02 -31.50
CA GLU A 32 -1.27 -11.34 -32.37
C GLU A 32 0.20 -11.58 -32.03
N PHE A 33 0.50 -12.29 -30.94
CA PHE A 33 1.86 -12.62 -30.53
C PHE A 33 2.38 -13.82 -31.35
N THR A 34 2.96 -13.54 -32.51
CA THR A 34 3.63 -14.55 -33.34
C THR A 34 5.16 -14.37 -33.33
N PRO A 35 5.93 -15.47 -33.32
CA PRO A 35 7.40 -15.42 -33.23
C PRO A 35 8.08 -14.81 -34.48
N SER A 36 7.33 -14.50 -35.54
CA SER A 36 7.80 -13.86 -36.76
C SER A 36 7.82 -12.33 -36.71
N LYS A 37 7.31 -11.70 -35.63
CA LYS A 37 7.29 -10.23 -35.50
C LYS A 37 8.66 -9.66 -35.13
N THR A 38 8.99 -8.50 -35.69
CA THR A 38 10.24 -7.79 -35.40
C THR A 38 10.27 -7.26 -33.95
N GLN A 39 11.46 -7.08 -33.35
CA GLN A 39 11.59 -6.58 -31.98
C GLN A 39 10.87 -5.24 -31.73
N ARG A 40 10.80 -4.37 -32.74
CA ARG A 40 10.08 -3.09 -32.67
C ARG A 40 8.56 -3.27 -32.57
N GLN A 41 8.01 -4.23 -33.32
CA GLN A 41 6.59 -4.58 -33.25
C GLN A 41 6.23 -5.27 -31.92
N MET A 42 7.14 -6.09 -31.39
CA MET A 42 6.99 -6.73 -30.09
C MET A 42 6.98 -5.74 -28.93
N ARG A 43 7.74 -4.63 -29.02
CA ARG A 43 7.68 -3.54 -28.04
C ARG A 43 6.34 -2.81 -28.07
N GLY A 44 5.85 -2.45 -29.26
CA GLY A 44 4.53 -1.81 -29.40
C GLY A 44 3.38 -2.66 -28.84
N LEU A 45 3.39 -3.98 -29.10
CA LEU A 45 2.38 -4.89 -28.53
C LEU A 45 2.45 -5.01 -27.01
N ARG A 46 3.65 -4.91 -26.42
CA ARG A 46 3.81 -4.91 -24.96
C ARG A 46 3.28 -3.63 -24.32
N GLU A 47 3.55 -2.49 -24.94
CA GLU A 47 3.02 -1.20 -24.49
C GLU A 47 1.49 -1.19 -24.57
N GLU A 48 0.91 -1.73 -25.64
CA GLU A 48 -0.53 -1.87 -25.81
C GLU A 48 -1.15 -2.84 -24.79
N LEU A 49 -0.53 -3.99 -24.53
CA LEU A 49 -0.97 -4.92 -23.48
C LEU A 49 -0.93 -4.27 -22.10
N GLN A 50 0.13 -3.52 -21.78
CA GLN A 50 0.25 -2.86 -20.49
C GLN A 50 -0.82 -1.77 -20.33
N GLY A 51 -1.10 -1.00 -21.38
CA GLY A 51 -2.19 -0.03 -21.39
C GLY A 51 -3.55 -0.68 -21.11
N LEU A 52 -3.86 -1.78 -21.81
CA LEU A 52 -5.11 -2.51 -21.60
C LEU A 52 -5.24 -3.13 -20.20
N LEU A 53 -4.13 -3.56 -19.59
CA LEU A 53 -4.12 -4.07 -18.22
C LEU A 53 -4.40 -2.97 -17.20
N ASN A 54 -3.79 -1.80 -17.37
CA ASN A 54 -4.03 -0.65 -16.50
C ASN A 54 -5.49 -0.17 -16.61
N ASP A 55 -6.03 -0.07 -17.84
CA ASP A 55 -7.44 0.30 -18.08
C ASP A 55 -8.41 -0.72 -17.45
N ALA A 56 -8.05 -2.00 -17.47
CA ALA A 56 -8.84 -3.04 -16.82
C ALA A 56 -8.80 -2.90 -15.29
N GLU A 57 -7.64 -2.63 -14.71
CA GLU A 57 -7.47 -2.42 -13.27
C GLU A 57 -8.27 -1.20 -12.78
N ASP A 58 -8.23 -0.09 -13.50
CA ASP A 58 -9.04 1.11 -13.21
C ASP A 58 -10.54 0.79 -13.28
N ALA A 59 -10.97 0.03 -14.29
CA ALA A 59 -12.37 -0.39 -14.42
C ALA A 59 -12.81 -1.33 -13.29
N PHE A 60 -11.94 -2.22 -12.80
CA PHE A 60 -12.21 -3.06 -11.63
C PHE A 60 -12.28 -2.24 -10.35
N SER A 61 -11.34 -1.33 -10.12
CA SER A 61 -11.35 -0.45 -8.94
C SER A 61 -12.59 0.46 -8.90
N ALA A 62 -13.08 0.90 -10.05
CA ALA A 62 -14.33 1.67 -10.14
C ALA A 62 -15.55 0.83 -9.72
N LYS A 63 -15.60 -0.44 -10.13
CA LYS A 63 -16.69 -1.36 -9.73
C LYS A 63 -16.63 -1.73 -8.25
N ASP A 64 -15.44 -1.92 -7.69
CA ASP A 64 -15.29 -2.18 -6.25
C ASP A 64 -15.77 -1.00 -5.41
N SER A 65 -15.52 0.22 -5.88
CA SER A 65 -16.04 1.45 -5.25
C SER A 65 -17.57 1.53 -5.35
N GLU A 66 -18.14 1.18 -6.49
CA GLU A 66 -19.60 1.12 -6.69
C GLU A 66 -20.26 0.04 -5.80
N ILE A 67 -19.64 -1.12 -5.66
CA ILE A 67 -20.09 -2.20 -4.75
C ILE A 67 -20.05 -1.71 -3.29
N ALA A 68 -18.99 -1.01 -2.89
CA ALA A 68 -18.89 -0.44 -1.55
C ALA A 68 -20.00 0.58 -1.30
N ASP A 69 -20.30 1.46 -2.25
CA ASP A 69 -21.38 2.44 -2.15
C ASP A 69 -22.77 1.80 -2.09
N LEU A 70 -23.02 0.77 -2.91
CA LEU A 70 -24.28 0.00 -2.86
C LEU A 70 -24.41 -0.76 -1.53
N SER A 71 -23.32 -1.32 -1.00
CA SER A 71 -23.33 -1.97 0.32
C SER A 71 -23.70 -1.00 1.44
N ASN A 72 -23.27 0.26 1.33
CA ASN A 72 -23.59 1.33 2.28
C ASN A 72 -25.04 1.82 2.16
N GLN A 73 -25.69 1.65 1.00
CA GLN A 73 -27.10 2.02 0.78
C GLN A 73 -28.09 0.97 1.32
N VAL A 74 -27.70 -0.31 1.39
CA VAL A 74 -28.55 -1.41 1.88
C VAL A 74 -28.64 -1.45 3.42
N VAL A 75 -27.74 -0.79 4.14
CA VAL A 75 -27.80 -0.68 5.60
C VAL A 75 -28.72 0.50 5.99
N PRO A 76 -29.87 0.28 6.66
CA PRO A 76 -30.73 1.37 7.08
C PRO A 76 -29.94 2.33 7.98
N ALA A 77 -29.96 3.61 7.62
CA ALA A 77 -29.21 4.67 8.25
C ALA A 77 -29.45 4.69 9.77
N ARG A 78 -28.51 4.16 10.55
CA ARG A 78 -28.48 4.39 11.99
C ARG A 78 -28.35 5.90 12.23
N PRO A 79 -29.15 6.49 13.13
CA PRO A 79 -29.10 7.92 13.38
C PRO A 79 -27.66 8.32 13.76
N ARG A 80 -27.09 9.25 13.00
CA ARG A 80 -25.74 9.77 13.23
C ARG A 80 -25.65 10.32 14.64
N ARG A 81 -25.03 9.57 15.55
CA ARG A 81 -24.62 10.07 16.87
C ARG A 81 -23.71 11.27 16.63
N ARG A 82 -24.22 12.47 16.91
CA ARG A 82 -23.40 13.69 17.05
C ARG A 82 -22.27 13.35 18.02
N ARG A 83 -21.03 13.30 17.52
CA ARG A 83 -19.84 13.24 18.38
C ARG A 83 -19.82 14.51 19.22
N LYS A 84 -20.33 14.44 20.46
CA LYS A 84 -20.06 15.44 21.48
C LYS A 84 -18.55 15.44 21.70
N ARG A 85 -17.91 16.59 21.42
CA ARG A 85 -16.57 16.85 21.92
C ARG A 85 -16.68 16.89 23.44
N PHE A 86 -16.18 15.87 24.11
CA PHE A 86 -16.04 15.90 25.56
C PHE A 86 -14.91 16.88 25.90
N HIS A 87 -15.28 18.01 26.47
CA HIS A 87 -14.39 18.75 27.35
C HIS A 87 -14.10 17.84 28.55
N ARG A 88 -12.81 17.71 28.84
CA ARG A 88 -12.22 16.96 29.93
C ARG A 88 -12.35 17.77 31.21
N ALA A 89 -13.11 17.28 32.17
CA ALA A 89 -12.95 17.37 33.62
C ALA A 89 -14.28 16.97 34.28
N ASP A 90 -14.21 16.10 35.28
CA ASP A 90 -15.24 15.89 36.29
C ASP A 90 -16.58 15.32 35.82
N ASP A 91 -16.60 14.01 35.51
CA ASP A 91 -17.70 13.08 35.82
C ASP A 91 -17.45 11.72 35.14
N ALA A 92 -16.68 10.86 35.80
CA ALA A 92 -16.59 9.45 35.44
C ALA A 92 -17.45 8.62 36.41
N PRO A 93 -18.64 8.14 36.01
CA PRO A 93 -19.30 7.10 36.78
C PRO A 93 -18.48 5.82 36.64
N ALA A 94 -18.03 5.31 37.79
CA ALA A 94 -17.39 4.01 37.92
C ALA A 94 -18.29 2.90 37.37
N SER A 95 -18.01 2.45 36.15
CA SER A 95 -18.14 1.05 35.73
C SER A 95 -17.60 0.93 34.31
N LEU A 96 -16.56 0.14 34.10
CA LEU A 96 -16.20 -0.54 32.85
C LEU A 96 -14.93 -1.38 33.08
N ASP A 97 -15.02 -2.36 33.99
CA ASP A 97 -14.06 -3.48 34.08
C ASP A 97 -14.33 -4.53 32.99
N SER A 98 -14.35 -4.09 31.73
CA SER A 98 -14.21 -4.97 30.57
C SER A 98 -12.88 -4.60 29.92
N GLN A 99 -11.82 -4.99 30.63
CA GLN A 99 -10.44 -4.61 30.38
C GLN A 99 -9.97 -5.13 29.01
N ASN A 100 -9.49 -4.20 28.17
CA ASN A 100 -8.76 -4.48 26.93
C ASN A 100 -7.55 -5.38 27.24
N SER A 101 -7.63 -6.69 27.05
CA SER A 101 -6.42 -7.51 26.98
C SER A 101 -5.75 -7.22 25.63
N GLU A 102 -4.78 -6.30 25.61
CA GLU A 102 -3.97 -6.01 24.43
C GLU A 102 -3.29 -7.31 23.98
N THR A 103 -3.60 -7.77 22.76
CA THR A 103 -3.05 -9.04 22.26
C THR A 103 -1.54 -8.91 22.05
N LEU A 104 -0.81 -10.03 22.03
CA LEU A 104 0.62 -10.00 21.73
C LEU A 104 0.89 -9.38 20.35
N GLU A 105 0.04 -9.69 19.37
CA GLU A 105 0.11 -9.12 18.02
C GLU A 105 -0.06 -7.60 18.02
N ASP A 106 -1.00 -7.06 18.81
CA ASP A 106 -1.18 -5.62 18.95
C ASP A 106 0.04 -4.94 19.59
N ARG A 107 0.63 -5.58 20.60
CA ARG A 107 1.86 -5.10 21.25
C ARG A 107 3.05 -5.11 20.26
N THR A 108 3.20 -6.16 19.46
CA THR A 108 4.22 -6.26 18.40
C THR A 108 4.02 -5.18 17.32
N ARG A 109 2.77 -4.96 16.90
CA ARG A 109 2.43 -3.89 15.95
C ARG A 109 2.73 -2.51 16.50
N LYS A 110 2.53 -2.30 17.80
CA LYS A 110 2.87 -1.06 18.50
C LYS A 110 4.39 -0.85 18.56
N ALA A 111 5.17 -1.90 18.81
CA ALA A 111 6.64 -1.85 18.75
C ALA A 111 7.13 -1.41 17.36
N GLY A 112 6.54 -1.96 16.29
CA GLY A 112 6.86 -1.53 14.92
C GLY A 112 6.54 -0.06 14.63
N ARG A 113 5.49 0.50 15.23
CA ARG A 113 5.22 1.95 15.15
C ARG A 113 6.28 2.77 15.87
N HIS A 114 6.71 2.31 17.05
CA HIS A 114 7.77 2.97 17.83
C HIS A 114 9.10 2.99 17.09
N PHE A 115 9.48 1.88 16.46
CA PHE A 115 10.71 1.78 15.68
C PHE A 115 10.82 2.89 14.61
N ILE A 116 9.73 3.20 13.90
CA ILE A 116 9.72 4.30 12.90
C ILE A 116 9.94 5.68 13.52
N ILE A 117 9.52 5.88 14.76
CA ILE A 117 9.63 7.18 15.45
C ILE A 117 11.03 7.34 16.03
N ASP A 118 11.55 6.29 16.66
CA ASP A 118 12.68 6.37 17.57
C ASP A 118 14.00 5.86 16.94
N GLU A 119 13.95 4.83 16.08
CA GLU A 119 15.15 4.09 15.65
C GLU A 119 15.45 4.22 14.15
N GLY A 120 14.49 3.93 13.26
CA GLY A 120 14.75 3.94 11.82
C GLY A 120 13.52 3.88 10.91
N LEU A 121 13.60 4.52 9.74
CA LEU A 121 12.48 4.57 8.79
C LEU A 121 12.27 3.27 8.00
N PHE A 122 13.33 2.49 7.80
CA PHE A 122 13.33 1.29 6.96
C PHE A 122 14.34 0.26 7.46
N PHE A 123 14.10 -1.01 7.16
CA PHE A 123 15.09 -2.05 7.32
C PHE A 123 16.08 -2.02 6.16
N ILE A 124 17.33 -2.32 6.44
CA ILE A 124 18.37 -2.49 5.42
C ILE A 124 18.13 -3.78 4.63
N ASP A 125 17.64 -4.82 5.32
CA ASP A 125 17.30 -6.11 4.72
C ASP A 125 16.11 -6.74 5.45
N GLU A 126 14.93 -6.60 4.86
CA GLU A 126 13.66 -7.03 5.47
C GLU A 126 13.57 -8.55 5.65
N GLY A 127 14.19 -9.32 4.77
CA GLY A 127 14.17 -10.79 4.83
C GLY A 127 15.16 -11.33 5.84
N ALA A 128 16.36 -10.74 5.91
CA ALA A 128 17.42 -11.23 6.78
C ALA A 128 17.18 -10.95 8.27
N ILE A 129 16.58 -9.79 8.62
CA ILE A 129 16.53 -9.34 10.02
C ILE A 129 15.80 -10.31 10.96
N TRP A 130 14.73 -10.97 10.49
CA TRP A 130 13.91 -11.88 11.31
C TRP A 130 14.48 -13.29 11.42
N SER A 131 15.45 -13.64 10.57
CA SER A 131 16.09 -14.96 10.53
C SER A 131 17.51 -14.95 11.08
N LEU A 132 18.06 -13.77 11.38
CA LEU A 132 19.41 -13.59 11.89
C LEU A 132 19.50 -13.95 13.39
N ASP A 133 20.62 -14.54 13.76
CA ASP A 133 20.95 -14.83 15.15
C ASP A 133 21.36 -13.54 15.88
N VAL A 134 20.98 -13.46 17.16
CA VAL A 134 21.31 -12.30 18.00
C VAL A 134 22.72 -12.49 18.52
N ASP A 135 23.59 -11.53 18.19
CA ASP A 135 24.90 -11.35 18.77
C ASP A 135 24.76 -10.49 20.04
N ASP A 136 24.70 -11.14 21.20
CA ASP A 136 24.53 -10.49 22.50
C ASP A 136 25.73 -9.60 22.87
N ASP A 137 26.90 -9.84 22.28
CA ASP A 137 28.13 -9.08 22.50
C ASP A 137 28.39 -8.03 21.39
N PHE A 138 27.35 -7.68 20.63
CA PHE A 138 27.46 -6.76 19.50
C PHE A 138 27.99 -5.37 19.92
N ASP A 139 29.09 -4.94 19.31
CA ASP A 139 29.67 -3.62 19.52
C ASP A 139 29.06 -2.58 18.57
N TYR A 140 28.20 -1.71 19.11
CA TYR A 140 27.59 -0.59 18.39
C TYR A 140 28.60 0.38 17.79
N SER A 141 29.85 0.43 18.27
CA SER A 141 30.88 1.28 17.66
C SER A 141 31.23 0.88 16.22
N THR A 142 30.96 -0.39 15.86
CA THR A 142 31.22 -0.98 14.54
C THR A 142 29.98 -1.04 13.64
N GLU A 143 28.87 -0.45 14.07
CA GLU A 143 27.58 -0.60 13.41
C GLU A 143 27.61 -0.19 11.94
N PHE A 144 28.42 0.82 11.57
CA PHE A 144 28.47 1.33 10.19
C PHE A 144 29.51 0.68 9.29
N ASP A 145 30.34 -0.23 9.81
CA ASP A 145 31.49 -0.80 9.09
C ASP A 145 31.07 -1.67 7.90
N SER A 146 29.96 -2.41 8.02
CA SER A 146 29.51 -3.36 7.01
C SER A 146 27.99 -3.47 6.93
N LYS A 147 27.45 -4.02 5.84
CA LYS A 147 26.01 -4.29 5.74
C LYS A 147 25.53 -5.24 6.86
N SER A 148 26.33 -6.25 7.18
CA SER A 148 26.01 -7.22 8.23
C SER A 148 25.96 -6.58 9.62
N THR A 149 26.93 -5.74 9.98
CA THR A 149 26.94 -5.06 11.28
C THR A 149 25.77 -4.08 11.41
N ARG A 150 25.38 -3.41 10.32
CA ARG A 150 24.18 -2.57 10.33
C ARG A 150 22.88 -3.35 10.52
N ILE A 151 22.75 -4.52 9.88
CA ILE A 151 21.57 -5.38 10.07
C ILE A 151 21.54 -5.89 11.52
N GLN A 152 22.69 -6.25 12.08
CA GLN A 152 22.79 -6.69 13.48
C GLN A 152 22.39 -5.59 14.46
N ALA A 153 22.85 -4.35 14.24
CA ALA A 153 22.44 -3.18 15.01
C ALA A 153 20.92 -2.98 14.94
N GLN A 154 20.33 -3.03 13.73
CA GLN A 154 18.88 -2.92 13.56
C GLN A 154 18.11 -4.05 14.25
N LEU A 155 18.65 -5.28 14.24
CA LEU A 155 18.04 -6.40 14.96
C LEU A 155 18.03 -6.15 16.47
N GLN A 156 19.12 -5.62 17.03
CA GLN A 156 19.19 -5.27 18.44
C GLN A 156 18.16 -4.18 18.81
N ASP A 157 17.99 -3.16 17.96
CA ASP A 157 16.96 -2.14 18.15
C ASP A 157 15.53 -2.72 18.10
N VAL A 158 15.28 -3.65 17.18
CA VAL A 158 13.99 -4.36 17.11
C VAL A 158 13.74 -5.15 18.39
N ILE A 159 14.73 -5.91 18.87
CA ILE A 159 14.62 -6.73 20.08
C ILE A 159 14.34 -5.87 21.30
N ARG A 160 15.03 -4.74 21.43
CA ARG A 160 14.83 -3.76 22.53
C ARG A 160 13.39 -3.24 22.59
N LEU A 161 12.69 -3.16 21.46
CA LEU A 161 11.32 -2.65 21.39
C LEU A 161 10.25 -3.75 21.46
N LEU A 162 10.59 -4.98 21.11
CA LEU A 162 9.65 -6.09 21.13
C LEU A 162 9.26 -6.45 22.58
N PRO A 163 8.00 -6.86 22.82
CA PRO A 163 7.63 -7.49 24.08
C PRO A 163 8.46 -8.77 24.31
N ASP A 164 8.86 -9.06 25.55
CA ASP A 164 9.66 -10.26 25.89
C ASP A 164 9.06 -11.56 25.33
N ASP A 165 7.72 -11.70 25.43
CA ASP A 165 6.97 -12.83 24.86
C ASP A 165 7.18 -12.99 23.34
N ALA A 166 7.30 -11.87 22.62
CA ALA A 166 7.55 -11.82 21.18
C ALA A 166 9.02 -12.05 20.83
N VAL A 167 9.97 -11.62 21.67
CA VAL A 167 11.41 -11.83 21.45
C VAL A 167 11.73 -13.32 21.33
N SER A 168 11.17 -14.14 22.23
CA SER A 168 11.35 -15.60 22.20
C SER A 168 10.80 -16.28 20.94
N ARG A 169 9.85 -15.63 20.27
CA ARG A 169 9.15 -16.12 19.08
C ARG A 169 9.50 -15.33 17.83
N ARG A 170 10.56 -14.50 17.87
CA ARG A 170 10.86 -13.50 16.82
C ARG A 170 11.00 -14.08 15.41
N THR A 171 11.42 -15.34 15.32
CA THR A 171 11.62 -16.06 14.05
C THR A 171 10.31 -16.55 13.43
N GLU A 172 9.19 -16.46 14.15
CA GLU A 172 7.87 -16.77 13.61
C GLU A 172 7.43 -15.66 12.65
N GLU A 173 6.99 -16.04 11.46
CA GLU A 173 6.67 -15.13 10.35
C GLU A 173 5.69 -14.02 10.75
N TRP A 174 4.66 -14.37 11.53
CA TRP A 174 3.62 -13.43 11.96
C TRP A 174 4.15 -12.31 12.87
N ILE A 175 5.27 -12.52 13.60
CA ILE A 175 5.91 -11.45 14.40
C ILE A 175 6.46 -10.39 13.45
N GLY A 176 7.19 -10.83 12.43
CA GLY A 176 7.74 -9.95 11.42
C GLY A 176 6.64 -9.20 10.66
N ASP A 177 5.56 -9.89 10.29
CA ASP A 177 4.40 -9.27 9.64
C ASP A 177 3.74 -8.20 10.53
N ALA A 178 3.41 -8.54 11.77
CA ALA A 178 2.77 -7.61 12.70
C ALA A 178 3.64 -6.37 12.95
N PHE A 179 4.96 -6.55 13.09
CA PHE A 179 5.89 -5.43 13.26
C PHE A 179 5.96 -4.56 12.01
N ARG A 180 6.08 -5.16 10.82
CA ARG A 180 6.08 -4.45 9.52
C ARG A 180 4.77 -3.69 9.29
N ASP A 181 3.63 -4.27 9.65
CA ASP A 181 2.33 -3.60 9.62
C ASP A 181 2.31 -2.36 10.51
N GLY A 182 2.91 -2.47 11.70
CA GLY A 182 3.13 -1.35 12.60
C GLY A 182 3.92 -0.23 11.93
N MET A 183 5.07 -0.58 11.35
CA MET A 183 5.93 0.36 10.62
C MET A 183 5.20 1.01 9.43
N GLY A 184 4.55 0.22 8.59
CA GLY A 184 3.80 0.67 7.41
C GLY A 184 2.65 1.61 7.78
N GLY A 185 1.91 1.28 8.84
CA GLY A 185 0.86 2.12 9.39
C GLY A 185 1.40 3.47 9.89
N GLN A 186 2.53 3.47 10.60
CA GLN A 186 3.15 4.70 11.09
C GLN A 186 3.70 5.56 9.94
N ARG A 187 4.38 4.95 8.96
CA ARG A 187 4.86 5.67 7.76
C ARG A 187 3.70 6.32 7.01
N SER A 188 2.62 5.59 6.79
CA SER A 188 1.43 6.10 6.10
C SER A 188 0.77 7.23 6.89
N ALA A 189 0.63 7.08 8.22
CA ALA A 189 0.08 8.11 9.09
C ALA A 189 0.94 9.37 9.10
N THR A 190 2.26 9.23 9.18
CA THR A 190 3.22 10.34 9.10
C THR A 190 3.16 11.01 7.75
N ALA A 191 3.17 10.27 6.64
CA ALA A 191 3.03 10.81 5.30
C ALA A 191 1.71 11.59 5.14
N TYR A 192 0.59 11.06 5.65
CA TYR A 192 -0.70 11.75 5.64
C TYR A 192 -0.67 13.04 6.48
N ARG A 193 -0.09 12.97 7.69
CA ARG A 193 0.07 14.12 8.60
C ARG A 193 0.98 15.20 8.03
N LEU A 194 1.99 14.84 7.23
CA LEU A 194 2.87 15.81 6.57
C LEU A 194 2.21 16.38 5.32
N ARG A 195 1.58 15.55 4.48
CA ARG A 195 0.91 16.01 3.25
C ARG A 195 -0.18 17.02 3.53
N ARG A 196 -1.05 16.79 4.53
CA ARG A 196 -2.24 17.64 4.74
C ARG A 196 -1.91 19.10 5.12
N PRO A 197 -0.98 19.39 6.05
CA PRO A 197 -0.50 20.74 6.33
C PRO A 197 0.42 21.27 5.24
N SER A 198 1.32 20.46 4.67
CA SER A 198 2.19 20.92 3.59
C SER A 198 1.39 21.37 2.37
N LEU A 199 0.29 20.70 2.04
CA LEU A 199 -0.65 21.15 1.00
C LEU A 199 -1.31 22.48 1.36
N LYS A 200 -1.51 22.81 2.64
CA LYS A 200 -2.04 24.12 3.07
C LYS A 200 -0.99 25.24 2.94
N HIS A 201 0.30 24.90 2.98
CA HIS A 201 1.39 25.86 2.80
C HIS A 201 1.87 25.95 1.34
N LEU A 202 1.73 24.86 0.57
CA LEU A 202 2.13 24.74 -0.83
C LEU A 202 0.98 25.03 -1.79
N ALA A 203 -0.27 24.84 -1.39
CA ALA A 203 -1.42 25.44 -2.05
C ALA A 203 -1.88 26.62 -1.19
N ASP A 204 -1.97 27.81 -1.76
CA ASP A 204 -2.88 28.79 -1.16
C ASP A 204 -4.24 28.10 -1.04
N ALA A 205 -4.85 28.16 0.15
CA ALA A 205 -5.93 27.28 0.59
C ALA A 205 -7.18 27.23 -0.33
N THR A 206 -7.21 28.02 -1.38
CA THR A 206 -8.23 28.11 -2.43
C THR A 206 -7.99 27.18 -3.62
N ASP A 207 -6.78 26.66 -3.86
CA ASP A 207 -6.44 26.00 -5.14
C ASP A 207 -6.00 24.53 -5.01
N LEU A 208 -6.77 23.77 -4.22
CA LEU A 208 -6.66 22.30 -4.13
C LEU A 208 -6.89 21.60 -5.49
N LYS A 209 -7.42 22.31 -6.50
CA LYS A 209 -7.58 21.81 -7.86
C LYS A 209 -6.26 21.41 -8.51
N HIS A 210 -5.14 22.05 -8.15
CA HIS A 210 -3.82 21.72 -8.67
C HIS A 210 -3.16 20.50 -8.01
N PHE A 211 -3.85 19.85 -7.06
CA PHE A 211 -3.33 18.68 -6.36
C PHE A 211 -4.16 17.40 -6.59
N THR A 212 -5.16 17.44 -7.48
CA THR A 212 -6.03 16.30 -7.81
C THR A 212 -5.28 15.22 -8.60
N THR A 213 -4.59 15.60 -9.69
CA THR A 213 -3.85 14.65 -10.53
C THR A 213 -2.35 14.65 -10.21
N SER A 214 -1.65 13.55 -10.52
CA SER A 214 -0.20 13.47 -10.35
C SER A 214 0.54 14.50 -11.22
N SER A 215 0.05 14.75 -12.43
CA SER A 215 0.63 15.73 -13.36
C SER A 215 0.54 17.15 -12.80
N ASP A 216 -0.64 17.55 -12.32
CA ASP A 216 -0.86 18.90 -11.77
C ASP A 216 -0.01 19.14 -10.52
N ARG A 217 0.14 18.11 -9.66
CA ARG A 217 1.00 18.16 -8.48
C ARG A 217 2.45 18.46 -8.86
N PHE A 218 3.00 17.74 -9.84
CA PHE A 218 4.38 17.91 -10.24
C PHE A 218 4.64 19.28 -10.88
N GLU A 219 3.73 19.76 -11.73
CA GLU A 219 3.85 21.09 -12.32
C GLU A 219 3.79 22.19 -11.25
N ASN A 220 2.93 22.05 -10.24
CA ASN A 220 2.86 22.99 -9.12
C ASN A 220 4.15 22.97 -8.27
N PHE A 221 4.67 21.79 -7.94
CA PHE A 221 5.94 21.66 -7.21
C PHE A 221 7.13 22.20 -8.02
N LYS A 222 7.16 22.01 -9.33
CA LYS A 222 8.15 22.61 -10.22
C LYS A 222 8.13 24.13 -10.15
N GLN A 223 6.94 24.73 -10.22
CA GLN A 223 6.78 26.19 -10.20
C GLN A 223 7.11 26.81 -8.83
N ARG A 224 6.76 26.13 -7.72
CA ARG A 224 6.92 26.69 -6.37
C ARG A 224 8.28 26.43 -5.75
N ILE A 225 8.81 25.22 -5.92
CA ILE A 225 10.05 24.78 -5.25
C ILE A 225 11.11 24.26 -6.23
N GLY A 226 10.88 24.38 -7.54
CA GLY A 226 11.84 23.96 -8.56
C GLY A 226 11.96 22.44 -8.72
N TYR A 227 11.04 21.66 -8.16
CA TYR A 227 11.08 20.21 -8.24
C TYR A 227 10.81 19.72 -9.66
N VAL A 228 11.75 18.99 -10.25
CA VAL A 228 11.57 18.35 -11.55
C VAL A 228 11.49 16.83 -11.35
N PRO A 229 10.34 16.19 -11.67
CA PRO A 229 10.26 14.74 -11.61
C PRO A 229 11.26 14.12 -12.57
N ALA A 230 11.86 13.00 -12.17
CA ALA A 230 12.77 12.26 -13.03
C ALA A 230 12.02 11.75 -14.28
N THR A 231 12.71 11.69 -15.42
CA THR A 231 12.17 11.10 -16.65
C THR A 231 12.13 9.57 -16.53
N ASP A 232 11.33 8.87 -17.33
CA ASP A 232 11.27 7.38 -17.30
C ASP A 232 12.64 6.69 -17.50
N THR A 233 13.60 7.41 -18.08
CA THR A 233 14.99 6.99 -18.28
C THR A 233 15.92 7.23 -17.10
N ALA A 234 15.53 8.04 -16.12
CA ALA A 234 16.28 8.33 -14.91
C ALA A 234 15.42 7.86 -13.72
N GLY A 235 15.85 6.81 -13.01
CA GLY A 235 15.05 6.22 -11.94
C GLY A 235 14.57 7.25 -10.90
N ALA A 236 13.54 6.91 -10.12
CA ALA A 236 12.86 7.79 -9.15
C ALA A 236 13.76 8.56 -8.16
N TYR A 237 15.04 8.17 -8.05
CA TYR A 237 16.09 8.80 -7.26
C TYR A 237 16.75 10.04 -7.92
N TYR A 238 16.43 10.37 -9.18
CA TYR A 238 17.04 11.47 -9.94
C TYR A 238 16.09 12.67 -10.14
N SER A 239 15.34 13.05 -9.10
CA SER A 239 14.62 14.33 -9.13
C SER A 239 15.61 15.48 -8.90
N ALA A 240 15.58 16.48 -9.77
CA ALA A 240 16.46 17.64 -9.69
C ALA A 240 15.69 18.85 -9.12
N PHE A 241 16.36 19.66 -8.30
CA PHE A 241 15.86 20.97 -7.90
C PHE A 241 16.46 22.04 -8.82
N GLN A 242 15.65 22.66 -9.66
CA GLN A 242 16.03 23.90 -10.34
C GLN A 242 15.89 25.06 -9.35
N LEU A 243 17.01 25.46 -8.75
CA LEU A 243 17.07 26.68 -7.93
C LEU A 243 16.84 27.90 -8.82
N PHE A 244 15.64 28.47 -8.78
CA PHE A 244 15.37 29.77 -9.37
C PHE A 244 15.97 30.87 -8.49
N TRP A 245 17.23 31.23 -8.77
CA TRP A 245 17.80 32.49 -8.29
C TRP A 245 17.09 33.63 -9.05
N LYS A 246 16.04 34.20 -8.46
CA LYS A 246 15.54 35.51 -8.91
C LYS A 246 16.57 36.56 -8.48
N ARG A 247 17.27 37.15 -9.45
CA ARG A 247 17.98 38.42 -9.30
C ARG A 247 16.99 39.57 -9.28
#